data_AF-A0A5K7Y6V9-F1
#
_entry.id   AF-A0A5K7Y6V9-F1
#
_cell.length_a   1.000
_cell.length_b   1.000
_cell.length_c   1.000
_cell.angle_alpha   90.00
_cell.angle_beta   90.00
_cell.angle_gamma   90.00
#
_symmetry.space_group_name_H-M   'P 1'
#
loop_
_entity.id
_entity.type
_entity.pdbx_description
1 polymer ?
#
loop_
_entity_poly.entity_id
_entity_poly.type
_entity_poly.pdbx_seq_one_letter_code
_entity_poly.pdbx_strand_id
1 'polypeptide(L)'
;MVNAPEIFKYPVAFRVTSMDLGSLTSNRITLDVAQDVFGLSLSLYTPLGGTEWKNETVMPKNALNVSIFEVPSNAGTRIAISANSEPGAYFGYYITKRVGEESYVLGNSSSISSFSDNIVLDSDLTGSSDEIPIKVVSGDPDLAPATISEIREGHNIALIYNSANELQEFIAFEEVAMETVDGSYTLSGVWRGLLDTTAKPHDKGSRVIFLEAELGMIKAPQDPTKMHFKLLPESVTETLDFAVADEYE
;
A
#
# COMPACT_ATOMS: atom_id res chain seq x y z
N MET A 1 4.72 5.40 -40.47
CA MET A 1 4.10 6.42 -41.36
C MET A 1 2.65 6.56 -40.93
N VAL A 2 2.32 7.67 -40.27
CA VAL A 2 0.95 7.93 -39.80
C VAL A 2 0.27 8.84 -40.81
N ASN A 3 -0.85 8.36 -41.37
CA ASN A 3 -1.74 9.12 -42.26
C ASN A 3 -2.34 10.29 -41.49
N ALA A 4 -1.74 11.47 -41.58
CA ALA A 4 -2.41 12.72 -41.28
C ALA A 4 -3.01 13.28 -42.59
N PRO A 5 -4.29 13.66 -42.64
CA PRO A 5 -4.84 14.31 -43.82
C PRO A 5 -4.11 15.65 -44.06
N GLU A 6 -3.59 15.87 -45.27
CA GLU A 6 -3.00 17.14 -45.71
C GLU A 6 -4.09 18.22 -45.81
N ILE A 7 -4.53 18.75 -44.68
CA ILE A 7 -5.55 19.82 -44.63
C ILE A 7 -4.89 21.20 -44.88
N PHE A 8 -3.59 21.34 -44.62
CA PHE A 8 -2.87 22.61 -44.80
C PHE A 8 -1.55 22.41 -45.54
N LYS A 9 -1.38 23.16 -46.63
CA LYS A 9 -0.17 23.18 -47.48
C LYS A 9 1.08 23.67 -46.73
N TYR A 10 0.90 24.34 -45.59
CA TYR A 10 1.96 24.87 -44.74
C TYR A 10 1.55 24.72 -43.26
N PRO A 11 2.50 24.60 -42.32
CA PRO A 11 2.18 24.65 -40.90
C PRO A 11 1.56 26.01 -40.55
N VAL A 12 0.36 25.98 -39.96
CA VAL A 12 -0.38 27.17 -39.51
C VAL A 12 -0.38 27.19 -37.99
N ALA A 13 -0.01 28.34 -37.40
CA ALA A 13 -0.11 28.55 -35.97
C ALA A 13 -1.55 28.93 -35.60
N PHE A 14 -2.05 28.32 -34.52
CA PHE A 14 -3.34 28.60 -33.94
C PHE A 14 -3.16 29.04 -32.50
N ARG A 15 -3.92 30.05 -32.07
CA ARG A 15 -4.05 30.41 -30.67
C ARG A 15 -5.31 29.76 -30.11
N VAL A 16 -5.17 29.02 -29.02
CA VAL A 16 -6.30 28.48 -28.29
C VAL A 16 -7.01 29.63 -27.57
N THR A 17 -8.29 29.83 -27.88
CA THR A 17 -9.12 30.88 -27.28
C THR A 17 -10.00 30.33 -26.16
N SER A 18 -10.36 29.05 -26.23
CA SER A 18 -11.12 28.35 -25.21
C SER A 18 -10.74 26.86 -25.21
N MET A 19 -10.88 26.20 -24.07
CA MET A 19 -10.64 24.77 -23.91
C MET A 19 -11.75 24.17 -23.05
N ASP A 20 -12.43 23.18 -23.61
CA ASP A 20 -13.36 22.31 -22.88
C ASP A 20 -12.71 20.94 -22.70
N LEU A 21 -12.46 20.58 -21.45
CA LEU A 21 -11.80 19.33 -21.06
C LEU A 21 -12.76 18.12 -21.09
N GLY A 22 -14.05 18.33 -21.37
CA GLY A 22 -15.05 17.27 -21.41
C GLY A 22 -15.43 16.77 -20.03
N SER A 23 -15.99 15.56 -19.98
CA SER A 23 -16.37 14.88 -18.74
C SER A 23 -15.52 13.63 -18.51
N LEU A 24 -15.48 13.13 -17.28
CA LEU A 24 -14.77 11.88 -16.94
C LEU A 24 -15.25 10.65 -17.72
N THR A 25 -16.42 10.73 -18.35
CA THR A 25 -17.03 9.69 -19.18
C THR A 25 -16.81 9.89 -20.68
N SER A 26 -16.31 11.05 -21.10
CA SER A 26 -16.00 11.34 -22.49
C SER A 26 -14.51 11.67 -22.64
N ASN A 27 -13.75 10.74 -23.21
CA ASN A 27 -12.32 10.91 -23.48
C ASN A 27 -12.08 11.81 -24.70
N ARG A 28 -12.59 13.05 -24.64
CA ARG A 28 -12.49 14.03 -25.71
C ARG A 28 -12.30 15.42 -25.13
N ILE A 29 -11.26 16.09 -25.62
CA ILE A 29 -11.02 17.51 -25.38
C ILE A 29 -11.43 18.27 -26.64
N THR A 30 -12.16 19.38 -26.46
CA THR A 30 -12.53 20.28 -27.55
C THR A 30 -11.81 21.62 -27.37
N LEU A 31 -11.15 22.07 -28.43
CA LEU A 31 -10.40 23.33 -28.44
C LEU A 31 -11.03 24.30 -29.43
N ASP A 32 -11.42 25.47 -28.95
CA ASP A 32 -11.73 26.59 -29.84
C ASP A 32 -10.44 27.31 -30.16
N VAL A 33 -10.14 27.43 -31.45
CA VAL A 33 -8.89 28.03 -31.93
C VAL A 33 -9.16 29.16 -32.91
N ALA A 34 -8.38 30.23 -32.79
CA ALA A 34 -8.29 31.28 -33.80
C ALA A 34 -6.99 31.11 -34.58
N GLN A 35 -7.06 31.15 -35.92
CA GLN A 35 -5.87 31.17 -36.75
C GLN A 35 -5.09 32.46 -36.48
N ASP A 36 -3.81 32.32 -36.14
CA ASP A 36 -2.97 33.46 -35.82
C ASP A 36 -2.35 34.04 -37.10
N VAL A 37 -2.98 35.07 -37.67
CA VAL A 37 -2.51 35.75 -38.89
C VAL A 37 -1.62 36.93 -38.48
N PHE A 38 -0.37 36.65 -38.10
CA PHE A 38 0.62 37.71 -37.94
C PHE A 38 1.45 37.87 -39.20
N GLY A 39 1.23 39.00 -39.88
CA GLY A 39 2.21 39.57 -40.79
C GLY A 39 3.50 39.87 -40.03
N LEU A 40 4.58 39.20 -40.44
CA LEU A 40 5.98 39.59 -40.29
C LEU A 40 6.34 40.34 -39.00
N SER A 41 6.40 39.61 -37.89
CA SER A 41 7.50 39.79 -36.96
C SER A 41 7.92 38.39 -36.49
N LEU A 42 9.18 38.06 -36.74
CA LEU A 42 9.78 36.78 -36.36
C LEU A 42 9.75 36.71 -34.83
N SER A 43 8.70 36.12 -34.27
CA SER A 43 8.62 35.84 -32.84
C SER A 43 9.60 34.71 -32.57
N LEU A 44 10.81 35.05 -32.15
CA LEU A 44 11.75 34.10 -31.57
C LEU A 44 11.13 33.57 -30.29
N TYR A 45 10.48 32.41 -30.39
CA TYR A 45 10.22 31.57 -29.23
C TYR A 45 11.59 31.07 -28.73
N THR A 46 12.21 31.81 -27.81
CA THR A 46 13.15 31.17 -26.89
C THR A 46 12.31 30.19 -26.07
N PRO A 47 12.58 28.87 -26.11
CA PRO A 47 11.96 27.98 -25.16
C PRO A 47 12.21 28.57 -23.77
N LEU A 48 11.13 28.84 -23.02
CA LEU A 48 11.25 29.09 -21.59
C LEU A 48 12.12 27.95 -21.06
N GLY A 49 13.25 28.28 -20.43
CA GLY A 49 14.19 27.29 -19.91
C GLY A 49 13.42 26.14 -19.29
N GLY A 50 13.77 24.91 -19.68
CA GLY A 50 12.94 23.72 -19.51
C GLY A 50 12.24 23.70 -18.16
N THR A 51 10.97 23.30 -18.15
CA THR A 51 10.15 23.23 -16.94
C THR A 51 11.01 22.72 -15.79
N GLU A 52 11.20 23.52 -14.73
CA GLU A 52 11.99 23.16 -13.55
C GLU A 52 11.39 21.97 -12.77
N TRP A 53 10.34 21.36 -13.33
CA TRP A 53 9.84 20.07 -12.92
C TRP A 53 10.97 19.04 -12.99
N LYS A 54 11.51 18.75 -11.81
CA LYS A 54 12.38 17.61 -11.58
C LYS A 54 11.47 16.48 -11.12
N ASN A 55 11.69 15.28 -11.64
CA ASN A 55 11.14 14.09 -11.01
C ASN A 55 11.56 14.12 -9.54
N GLU A 56 10.60 14.06 -8.62
CA GLU A 56 10.90 13.77 -7.23
C GLU A 56 11.33 12.30 -7.17
N THR A 57 12.64 12.08 -7.23
CA THR A 57 13.21 10.76 -6.93
C THR A 57 13.30 10.64 -5.43
N VAL A 58 12.38 9.87 -4.83
CA VAL A 58 12.47 9.50 -3.43
C VAL A 58 13.09 8.11 -3.37
N MET A 59 14.26 8.03 -2.73
CA MET A 59 14.92 6.75 -2.49
C MET A 59 14.01 5.87 -1.63
N PRO A 60 13.82 4.59 -1.98
CA PRO A 60 13.11 3.64 -1.15
C PRO A 60 13.81 3.54 0.19
N LYS A 61 13.01 3.50 1.25
CA LYS A 61 13.48 3.33 2.62
C LYS A 61 13.09 1.95 3.11
N ASN A 62 13.96 1.36 3.94
CA ASN A 62 13.66 0.10 4.59
C ASN A 62 12.46 0.25 5.53
N ALA A 63 11.75 -0.85 5.74
CA ALA A 63 10.71 -0.91 6.76
C ALA A 63 11.31 -0.69 8.15
N LEU A 64 10.66 0.13 8.97
CA LEU A 64 11.11 0.38 10.35
C LEU A 64 10.73 -0.75 11.30
N ASN A 65 9.61 -1.42 11.01
CA ASN A 65 9.09 -2.51 11.81
C ASN A 65 8.62 -3.61 10.87
N VAL A 66 9.07 -4.83 11.15
CA VAL A 66 8.74 -6.04 10.41
C VAL A 66 8.32 -7.11 11.40
N SER A 67 7.18 -7.74 11.15
CA SER A 67 6.69 -8.88 11.91
C SER A 67 6.38 -10.03 10.96
N ILE A 68 6.81 -11.23 11.35
CA ILE A 68 6.66 -12.46 10.56
C ILE A 68 5.89 -13.46 11.41
N PHE A 69 4.86 -14.07 10.83
CA PHE A 69 4.01 -15.00 11.56
C PHE A 69 3.49 -16.12 10.66
N GLU A 70 3.31 -17.28 11.29
CA GLU A 70 2.69 -18.44 10.68
C GLU A 70 1.16 -18.30 10.72
N VAL A 71 0.51 -18.48 9.57
CA VAL A 71 -0.95 -18.43 9.43
C VAL A 71 -1.42 -19.75 8.80
N PRO A 72 -2.31 -20.50 9.47
CA PRO A 72 -2.92 -21.68 8.86
C PRO A 72 -3.77 -21.27 7.67
N SER A 73 -3.69 -22.02 6.57
CA SER A 73 -4.57 -21.86 5.42
C SER A 73 -5.09 -23.19 4.92
N ASN A 74 -6.21 -23.16 4.20
CA ASN A 74 -6.82 -24.35 3.59
C ASN A 74 -5.87 -25.11 2.63
N ALA A 75 -4.76 -24.48 2.20
CA ALA A 75 -3.74 -25.05 1.31
C ALA A 75 -2.40 -25.36 2.03
N GLY A 76 -2.40 -25.41 3.36
CA GLY A 76 -1.23 -25.59 4.23
C GLY A 76 -0.85 -24.33 5.00
N THR A 77 0.28 -24.38 5.70
CA THR A 77 0.85 -23.20 6.38
C THR A 77 1.20 -22.09 5.38
N ARG A 78 0.81 -20.86 5.69
CA ARG A 78 1.31 -19.64 5.05
C ARG A 78 2.15 -18.86 6.05
N ILE A 79 3.10 -18.11 5.54
CA ILE A 79 3.79 -17.08 6.30
C ILE A 79 3.19 -15.75 5.87
N ALA A 80 2.69 -15.00 6.82
CA ALA A 80 2.26 -13.64 6.58
C ALA A 80 3.28 -12.68 7.19
N ILE A 81 3.59 -11.65 6.43
CA ILE A 81 4.58 -10.64 6.77
C ILE A 81 3.86 -9.31 6.80
N SER A 82 4.00 -8.62 7.93
CA SER A 82 3.62 -7.23 8.05
C SER A 82 4.87 -6.39 8.10
N ALA A 83 4.83 -5.27 7.39
CA ALA A 83 5.89 -4.29 7.42
C ALA A 83 5.29 -2.88 7.38
N ASN A 84 6.01 -1.95 7.98
CA ASN A 84 5.62 -0.55 8.06
C ASN A 84 6.76 0.37 7.61
N SER A 85 6.45 1.28 6.68
CA SER A 85 7.41 2.27 6.18
C SER A 85 7.33 3.58 6.95
N GLU A 86 8.39 4.39 6.81
CA GLU A 86 8.30 5.81 7.16
C GLU A 86 7.18 6.51 6.37
N PRO A 87 6.52 7.56 6.94
CA PRO A 87 5.53 8.34 6.22
C PRO A 87 6.13 9.00 4.95
N GLY A 88 5.44 8.87 3.81
CA GLY A 88 5.84 9.44 2.52
C GLY A 88 4.92 9.02 1.37
N ALA A 89 5.05 9.68 0.21
CA ALA A 89 4.19 9.47 -0.96
C ALA A 89 4.35 8.06 -1.55
N TYR A 90 3.49 7.14 -1.12
CA TYR A 90 3.27 5.77 -1.63
C TYR A 90 4.53 4.89 -1.77
N PHE A 91 4.71 3.97 -0.82
CA PHE A 91 5.75 2.95 -0.83
C PHE A 91 5.12 1.57 -0.65
N GLY A 92 5.69 0.59 -1.34
CA GLY A 92 5.32 -0.80 -1.15
C GLY A 92 6.56 -1.69 -1.15
N TYR A 93 6.33 -3.00 -1.11
CA TYR A 93 7.38 -3.98 -1.08
C TYR A 93 7.01 -5.23 -1.88
N TYR A 94 8.05 -5.92 -2.32
CA TYR A 94 7.96 -7.32 -2.69
C TYR A 94 8.50 -8.20 -1.59
N ILE A 95 7.91 -9.38 -1.44
CA ILE A 95 8.54 -10.42 -0.63
C ILE A 95 9.13 -11.43 -1.57
N THR A 96 10.41 -11.74 -1.36
CA THR A 96 11.06 -12.82 -2.08
C THR A 96 11.44 -13.93 -1.12
N LYS A 97 11.31 -15.17 -1.59
CA LYS A 97 11.72 -16.37 -0.87
C LYS A 97 12.95 -16.96 -1.52
N ARG A 98 13.83 -17.52 -0.70
CA ARG A 98 15.01 -18.23 -1.19
C ARG A 98 14.62 -19.53 -1.87
N VAL A 99 15.26 -19.83 -3.01
CA VAL A 99 15.14 -21.07 -3.78
C VAL A 99 16.54 -21.58 -4.08
N GLY A 100 16.92 -22.70 -3.44
CA GLY A 100 18.30 -23.20 -3.48
C GLY A 100 19.24 -22.40 -2.56
N GLU A 101 20.54 -22.44 -2.85
CA GLU A 101 21.54 -21.84 -1.95
C GLU A 101 21.69 -20.33 -2.13
N GLU A 102 21.54 -19.72 -3.31
CA GLU A 102 21.80 -18.27 -3.47
C GLU A 102 20.73 -17.50 -4.22
N SER A 103 19.68 -18.16 -4.71
CA SER A 103 18.67 -17.51 -5.55
C SER A 103 17.44 -17.11 -4.73
N TYR A 104 16.86 -15.95 -5.06
CA TYR A 104 15.57 -15.51 -4.52
C TYR A 104 14.56 -15.39 -5.67
N VAL A 105 13.32 -15.79 -5.41
CA VAL A 105 12.19 -15.61 -6.33
C VAL A 105 11.08 -14.86 -5.62
N LEU A 106 10.25 -14.15 -6.38
CA LEU A 106 9.04 -13.51 -5.86
C LEU A 106 8.16 -14.55 -5.14
N GLY A 107 7.86 -14.26 -3.87
CA GLY A 107 7.07 -15.09 -2.98
C GLY A 107 5.59 -14.73 -2.99
N ASN A 108 5.26 -13.47 -3.28
CA ASN A 108 3.90 -12.93 -3.46
C ASN A 108 3.48 -12.88 -4.95
N SER A 109 2.25 -12.43 -5.22
CA SER A 109 1.74 -12.19 -6.58
C SER A 109 2.58 -11.11 -7.30
N SER A 110 2.44 -10.97 -8.62
CA SER A 110 3.23 -10.06 -9.47
C SER A 110 2.99 -8.56 -9.21
N SER A 111 2.35 -8.19 -8.10
CA SER A 111 2.02 -6.82 -7.71
C SER A 111 2.76 -6.41 -6.44
N ILE A 112 3.16 -5.14 -6.40
CA ILE A 112 3.71 -4.51 -5.20
C ILE A 112 2.70 -4.62 -4.05
N SER A 113 3.14 -5.04 -2.86
CA SER A 113 2.32 -5.02 -1.65
C SER A 113 2.50 -3.68 -0.96
N SER A 114 1.41 -3.03 -0.57
CA SER A 114 1.49 -1.79 0.21
C SER A 114 2.07 -2.09 1.60
N PHE A 115 2.86 -1.18 2.16
CA PHE A 115 3.12 -1.22 3.60
C PHE A 115 1.82 -0.93 4.36
N SER A 116 1.60 -1.60 5.49
CA SER A 116 0.37 -1.38 6.25
C SER A 116 0.33 0.04 6.81
N ASP A 117 -0.86 0.62 6.89
CA ASP A 117 -1.10 1.91 7.52
C ASP A 117 -0.53 1.97 8.95
N ASN A 118 -0.13 3.17 9.39
CA ASN A 118 0.30 3.38 10.76
C ASN A 118 -0.95 3.50 11.65
N ILE A 119 -1.39 2.39 12.21
CA ILE A 119 -2.55 2.34 13.10
C ILE A 119 -2.10 1.85 14.47
N VAL A 120 -2.63 2.49 15.50
CA VAL A 120 -2.31 2.18 16.90
C VAL A 120 -3.57 2.06 17.75
N LEU A 121 -3.50 1.34 18.85
CA LEU A 121 -4.53 1.37 19.89
C LEU A 121 -4.67 2.79 20.45
N ASP A 122 -5.89 3.29 20.54
CA ASP A 122 -6.15 4.60 21.14
C ASP A 122 -6.44 4.55 22.65
N SER A 123 -6.57 3.35 23.21
CA SER A 123 -6.63 3.12 24.65
C SER A 123 -5.96 1.81 25.03
N ASP A 124 -5.74 1.61 26.34
CA ASP A 124 -5.27 0.34 26.86
C ASP A 124 -6.35 -0.74 26.64
N LEU A 125 -5.97 -1.84 26.01
CA LEU A 125 -6.82 -3.00 25.86
C LEU A 125 -6.73 -3.87 27.10
N THR A 126 -7.84 -4.04 27.80
CA THR A 126 -7.95 -5.00 28.91
C THR A 126 -8.48 -6.34 28.41
N GLY A 127 -8.26 -7.42 29.16
CA GLY A 127 -8.43 -8.81 28.70
C GLY A 127 -9.84 -9.22 28.21
N SER A 128 -10.87 -8.40 28.41
CA SER A 128 -12.26 -8.73 28.06
C SER A 128 -13.00 -7.63 27.29
N SER A 129 -12.29 -6.76 26.58
CA SER A 129 -12.95 -5.73 25.76
C SER A 129 -13.53 -6.34 24.48
N ASP A 130 -14.83 -6.14 24.25
CA ASP A 130 -15.53 -6.48 22.99
C ASP A 130 -15.36 -5.39 21.92
N GLU A 131 -14.81 -4.24 22.32
CA GLU A 131 -14.52 -3.09 21.47
C GLU A 131 -13.05 -2.71 21.57
N ILE A 132 -12.45 -2.37 20.43
CA ILE A 132 -11.06 -1.94 20.33
C ILE A 132 -11.02 -0.59 19.62
N PRO A 133 -10.76 0.50 20.36
CA PRO A 133 -10.55 1.81 19.74
C PRO A 133 -9.15 1.87 19.14
N ILE A 134 -9.09 2.29 17.89
CA ILE A 134 -7.86 2.46 17.12
C ILE A 134 -7.78 3.88 16.58
N LYS A 135 -6.55 4.32 16.34
CA LYS A 135 -6.25 5.62 15.75
C LYS A 135 -5.35 5.45 14.55
N VAL A 136 -5.77 6.05 13.43
CA VAL A 136 -4.95 6.16 12.24
C VAL A 136 -3.97 7.32 12.43
N VAL A 137 -2.68 7.01 12.47
CA VAL A 137 -1.59 7.98 12.58
C VAL A 137 -1.22 8.50 11.19
N SER A 138 -1.25 7.63 10.18
CA SER A 138 -1.10 7.97 8.77
C SER A 138 -1.66 6.86 7.90
N GLY A 139 -2.22 7.23 6.74
CA GLY A 139 -2.90 6.30 5.84
C GLY A 139 -4.41 6.52 5.85
N ASP A 140 -5.12 5.69 5.11
CA ASP A 140 -6.58 5.64 5.08
C ASP A 140 -6.99 4.17 4.99
N PRO A 141 -7.21 3.50 6.13
CA PRO A 141 -7.44 2.07 6.10
C PRO A 141 -8.82 1.80 5.53
N ASP A 142 -8.87 0.98 4.49
CA ASP A 142 -10.12 0.50 3.87
C ASP A 142 -10.76 -0.56 4.77
N LEU A 143 -11.27 -0.12 5.92
CA LEU A 143 -11.92 -0.97 6.91
C LEU A 143 -13.40 -1.11 6.58
N ALA A 144 -13.84 -2.35 6.39
CA ALA A 144 -15.23 -2.69 6.16
C ALA A 144 -15.71 -3.71 7.21
N PRO A 145 -17.01 -3.71 7.54
CA PRO A 145 -17.59 -4.77 8.37
C PRO A 145 -17.56 -6.12 7.64
N ALA A 146 -17.54 -7.20 8.40
CA ALA A 146 -17.59 -8.58 7.89
C ALA A 146 -18.56 -9.42 8.74
N THR A 147 -19.29 -10.31 8.08
CA THR A 147 -20.15 -11.28 8.74
C THR A 147 -19.33 -12.36 9.45
N ILE A 148 -19.94 -13.02 10.45
CA ILE A 148 -19.32 -14.17 11.14
C ILE A 148 -18.85 -15.27 10.17
N SER A 149 -19.55 -15.46 9.05
CA SER A 149 -19.14 -16.45 8.04
C SER A 149 -17.85 -16.03 7.35
N GLU A 150 -17.76 -14.77 6.94
CA GLU A 150 -16.57 -14.21 6.29
C GLU A 150 -15.36 -14.18 7.23
N ILE A 151 -15.56 -13.86 8.52
CA ILE A 151 -14.49 -13.93 9.53
C ILE A 151 -13.93 -15.35 9.65
N ARG A 152 -14.80 -16.38 9.64
CA ARG A 152 -14.36 -17.78 9.66
C ARG A 152 -13.59 -18.19 8.40
N GLU A 153 -13.78 -17.47 7.31
CA GLU A 153 -13.04 -17.64 6.06
C GLU A 153 -11.74 -16.83 6.02
N GLY A 154 -11.47 -16.03 7.06
CA GLY A 154 -10.22 -15.29 7.25
C GLY A 154 -10.31 -13.79 6.94
N HIS A 155 -11.52 -13.24 6.80
CA HIS A 155 -11.72 -11.80 6.66
C HIS A 155 -11.53 -11.07 7.99
N ASN A 156 -11.20 -9.78 7.91
CA ASN A 156 -11.07 -8.88 9.05
C ASN A 156 -10.14 -9.39 10.16
N ILE A 157 -9.03 -10.05 9.78
CA ILE A 157 -7.99 -10.44 10.74
C ILE A 157 -7.03 -9.25 10.93
N ALA A 158 -6.68 -8.98 12.19
CA ALA A 158 -5.63 -8.03 12.53
C ALA A 158 -4.67 -8.59 13.58
N LEU A 159 -3.46 -8.04 13.62
CA LEU A 159 -2.44 -8.31 14.62
C LEU A 159 -2.27 -7.07 15.48
N ILE A 160 -2.44 -7.22 16.80
CA ILE A 160 -1.98 -6.22 17.76
C ILE A 160 -0.54 -6.58 18.13
N TYR A 161 0.37 -5.62 17.99
CA TYR A 161 1.80 -5.83 18.23
C TYR A 161 2.43 -4.66 18.99
N ASN A 162 3.29 -4.99 19.94
CA ASN A 162 4.09 -4.01 20.65
C ASN A 162 5.54 -4.51 20.77
N SER A 163 6.46 -3.80 20.11
CA SER A 163 7.88 -4.16 20.08
C SER A 163 8.59 -3.94 21.41
N ALA A 164 8.08 -3.05 22.28
CA ALA A 164 8.73 -2.74 23.54
C ALA A 164 8.62 -3.87 24.56
N ASN A 165 7.58 -4.69 24.48
CA ASN A 165 7.30 -5.79 25.40
C ASN A 165 7.11 -7.14 24.69
N GLU A 166 7.39 -7.21 23.38
CA GLU A 166 7.25 -8.40 22.54
C GLU A 166 5.86 -9.04 22.63
N LEU A 167 4.83 -8.24 22.92
CA LEU A 167 3.45 -8.71 22.97
C LEU A 167 2.84 -8.71 21.57
N GLN A 168 2.20 -9.83 21.26
CA GLN A 168 1.47 -10.01 20.01
C GLN A 168 0.19 -10.79 20.25
N GLU A 169 -0.85 -10.43 19.50
CA GLU A 169 -2.14 -11.11 19.55
C GLU A 169 -2.89 -10.95 18.22
N PHE A 170 -3.35 -12.07 17.67
CA PHE A 170 -4.29 -12.01 16.55
C PHE A 170 -5.70 -11.82 17.06
N ILE A 171 -6.40 -10.92 16.37
CA ILE A 171 -7.80 -10.64 16.55
C ILE A 171 -8.55 -10.74 15.23
N ALA A 172 -9.86 -10.89 15.29
CA ALA A 172 -10.76 -10.59 14.18
C ALA A 172 -11.89 -9.67 14.67
N PHE A 173 -12.57 -8.97 13.77
CA PHE A 173 -13.63 -8.03 14.14
C PHE A 173 -14.79 -8.05 13.12
N GLU A 174 -16.00 -7.82 13.62
CA GLU A 174 -17.23 -7.86 12.84
C GLU A 174 -17.60 -6.48 12.30
N GLU A 175 -17.49 -5.46 13.13
CA GLU A 175 -18.02 -4.13 12.84
C GLU A 175 -16.92 -3.06 12.95
N VAL A 176 -17.09 -1.99 12.19
CA VAL A 176 -16.19 -0.83 12.17
C VAL A 176 -17.04 0.43 12.27
N ALA A 177 -16.82 1.21 13.33
CA ALA A 177 -17.43 2.52 13.50
C ALA A 177 -16.36 3.61 13.44
N MET A 178 -16.47 4.54 12.51
CA MET A 178 -15.57 5.71 12.42
C MET A 178 -16.12 6.86 13.26
N GLU A 179 -15.29 7.42 14.13
CA GLU A 179 -15.60 8.65 14.85
C GLU A 179 -15.32 9.86 13.97
N THR A 180 -16.37 10.66 13.74
CA THR A 180 -16.35 11.76 12.76
C THR A 180 -15.50 12.96 13.18
N VAL A 181 -15.00 13.01 14.42
CA VAL A 181 -14.37 14.21 15.00
C VAL A 181 -12.84 14.15 15.01
N ASP A 182 -12.25 12.97 15.22
CA ASP A 182 -10.80 12.83 15.41
C ASP A 182 -10.12 11.77 14.52
N GLY A 183 -10.89 11.12 13.63
CA GLY A 183 -10.37 10.07 12.75
C GLY A 183 -9.99 8.79 13.49
N SER A 184 -10.50 8.58 14.70
CA SER A 184 -10.44 7.29 15.38
C SER A 184 -11.52 6.35 14.85
N TYR A 185 -11.27 5.05 14.98
CA TYR A 185 -12.23 4.01 14.65
C TYR A 185 -12.43 3.12 15.88
N THR A 186 -13.60 2.51 15.98
CA THR A 186 -13.88 1.47 16.96
C THR A 186 -14.18 0.18 16.21
N LEU A 187 -13.36 -0.84 16.47
CA LEU A 187 -13.63 -2.21 16.03
C LEU A 187 -14.54 -2.86 17.07
N SER A 188 -15.65 -3.47 16.66
CA SER A 188 -16.60 -4.13 17.55
C SER A 188 -16.86 -5.58 17.14
N GLY A 189 -17.35 -6.39 18.07
CA GLY A 189 -17.52 -7.83 17.86
C GLY A 189 -16.17 -8.52 17.71
N VAL A 190 -15.23 -8.20 18.61
CA VAL A 190 -13.83 -8.62 18.47
C VAL A 190 -13.62 -10.05 19.00
N TRP A 191 -13.02 -10.88 18.16
CA TRP A 191 -12.58 -12.23 18.47
C TRP A 191 -11.10 -12.18 18.82
N ARG A 192 -10.71 -12.65 20.01
CA ARG A 192 -9.36 -12.46 20.56
C ARG A 192 -8.61 -13.77 20.75
N GLY A 193 -7.29 -13.71 20.76
CA GLY A 193 -6.43 -14.88 20.94
C GLY A 193 -6.58 -15.91 19.80
N LEU A 194 -6.59 -15.43 18.56
CA LEU A 194 -6.67 -16.29 17.38
C LEU A 194 -5.27 -16.81 16.99
N LEU A 195 -5.23 -17.82 16.12
CA LEU A 195 -3.99 -18.33 15.50
C LEU A 195 -2.87 -18.61 16.52
N ASP A 196 -3.18 -19.43 17.53
CA ASP A 196 -2.28 -19.82 18.62
C ASP A 196 -1.73 -18.68 19.49
N THR A 197 -2.30 -17.47 19.37
CA THR A 197 -2.11 -16.41 20.36
C THR A 197 -3.12 -16.54 21.50
N THR A 198 -2.85 -15.86 22.61
CA THR A 198 -3.78 -15.80 23.74
C THR A 198 -4.18 -14.35 23.97
N ALA A 199 -5.44 -14.10 24.33
CA ALA A 199 -5.89 -12.77 24.70
C ALA A 199 -5.04 -12.19 25.85
N LYS A 200 -4.39 -11.04 25.62
CA LYS A 200 -3.50 -10.38 26.59
C LYS A 200 -3.84 -8.90 26.73
N PRO A 201 -3.53 -8.24 27.86
CA PRO A 201 -3.59 -6.80 27.91
C PRO A 201 -2.59 -6.18 26.92
N HIS A 202 -2.96 -5.08 26.26
CA HIS A 202 -2.07 -4.30 25.41
C HIS A 202 -2.14 -2.83 25.79
N ASP A 203 -1.00 -2.16 25.83
CA ASP A 203 -0.95 -0.75 26.18
C ASP A 203 -1.38 0.13 25.00
N LYS A 204 -1.95 1.31 25.29
CA LYS A 204 -2.21 2.36 24.31
C LYS A 204 -0.96 2.62 23.47
N GLY A 205 -1.14 2.79 22.16
CA GLY A 205 -0.03 3.00 21.23
C GLY A 205 0.55 1.70 20.65
N SER A 206 0.13 0.51 21.13
CA SER A 206 0.44 -0.75 20.46
C SER A 206 -0.07 -0.71 19.02
N ARG A 207 0.71 -1.23 18.08
CA ARG A 207 0.38 -1.20 16.65
C ARG A 207 -0.75 -2.17 16.35
N VAL A 208 -1.64 -1.78 15.45
CA VAL A 208 -2.69 -2.63 14.89
C VAL A 208 -2.42 -2.77 13.41
N ILE A 209 -2.28 -4.00 12.95
CA ILE A 209 -1.92 -4.33 11.58
C ILE A 209 -3.05 -5.17 11.00
N PHE A 210 -3.69 -4.69 9.94
CA PHE A 210 -4.71 -5.45 9.23
C PHE A 210 -4.06 -6.39 8.22
N LEU A 211 -4.50 -7.64 8.21
CA LEU A 211 -4.06 -8.64 7.24
C LEU A 211 -5.01 -8.59 6.05
N GLU A 212 -4.64 -7.84 5.02
CA GLU A 212 -5.37 -7.90 3.75
C GLU A 212 -5.17 -9.27 3.10
N ALA A 213 -6.27 -9.88 2.67
CA ALA A 213 -6.24 -11.18 2.02
C ALA A 213 -5.27 -11.11 0.82
N GLU A 214 -4.21 -11.93 0.89
CA GLU A 214 -3.16 -12.09 -0.13
C GLU A 214 -2.00 -11.09 -0.12
N LEU A 215 -2.10 -9.94 0.58
CA LEU A 215 -0.95 -9.05 0.72
C LEU A 215 0.00 -9.55 1.79
N GLY A 216 1.30 -9.55 1.48
CA GLY A 216 2.31 -9.95 2.44
C GLY A 216 2.37 -11.47 2.74
N MET A 217 1.59 -12.31 2.03
CA MET A 217 1.56 -13.76 2.27
C MET A 217 2.45 -14.55 1.32
N ILE A 218 3.20 -15.51 1.87
CA ILE A 218 3.94 -16.54 1.12
C ILE A 218 3.47 -17.91 1.55
N LYS A 219 3.28 -18.82 0.58
CA LYS A 219 3.05 -20.23 0.89
C LYS A 219 4.33 -20.87 1.44
N ALA A 220 4.25 -21.43 2.65
CA ALA A 220 5.37 -22.16 3.22
C ALA A 220 5.65 -23.45 2.41
N PRO A 221 6.91 -23.91 2.33
CA PRO A 221 7.25 -25.26 1.92
C PRO A 221 6.49 -26.29 2.77
N GLN A 222 6.39 -27.52 2.29
CA GLN A 222 5.68 -28.59 3.02
C GLN A 222 6.41 -29.01 4.31
N ASP A 223 7.72 -28.77 4.43
CA ASP A 223 8.56 -29.11 5.60
C ASP A 223 9.73 -28.11 5.80
N PRO A 224 9.50 -26.84 6.18
CA PRO A 224 10.60 -25.92 6.41
C PRO A 224 11.16 -26.14 7.82
N THR A 225 12.40 -26.63 7.91
CA THR A 225 13.18 -26.49 9.16
C THR A 225 13.71 -25.07 9.33
N LYS A 226 13.89 -24.35 8.21
CA LYS A 226 14.26 -22.93 8.11
C LYS A 226 13.71 -22.36 6.80
N MET A 227 13.35 -21.09 6.77
CA MET A 227 12.98 -20.40 5.53
C MET A 227 13.57 -19.01 5.51
N HIS A 228 14.13 -18.60 4.37
CA HIS A 228 14.74 -17.29 4.23
C HIS A 228 13.92 -16.40 3.30
N PHE A 229 13.73 -15.15 3.72
CA PHE A 229 12.97 -14.16 2.98
C PHE A 229 13.69 -12.83 2.92
N LYS A 230 13.41 -12.05 1.89
CA LYS A 230 13.81 -10.64 1.80
C LYS A 230 12.61 -9.77 1.50
N LEU A 231 12.53 -8.66 2.22
CA LEU A 231 11.63 -7.56 1.94
C LEU A 231 12.35 -6.55 1.05
N LEU A 232 11.86 -6.36 -0.17
CA LEU A 232 12.44 -5.44 -1.13
C LEU A 232 11.55 -4.20 -1.22
N PRO A 233 11.94 -3.07 -0.60
CA PRO A 233 11.16 -1.84 -0.71
C PRO A 233 11.22 -1.31 -2.15
N GLU A 234 10.11 -0.78 -2.63
CA GLU A 234 10.00 -0.20 -3.98
C GLU A 234 9.30 1.16 -3.92
N SER A 235 9.79 2.10 -4.72
CA SER A 235 9.12 3.35 -5.04
C SER A 235 8.66 3.30 -6.50
N VAL A 236 7.64 4.10 -6.85
CA VAL A 236 7.07 4.20 -8.21
C VAL A 236 8.07 4.55 -9.33
N THR A 237 9.33 4.84 -8.99
CA THR A 237 10.36 5.31 -9.91
C THR A 237 11.63 4.44 -9.95
N GLU A 238 11.75 3.36 -9.16
CA GLU A 238 13.01 2.64 -9.00
C GLU A 238 12.99 1.17 -9.45
N THR A 239 14.19 0.60 -9.59
CA THR A 239 14.43 -0.80 -9.95
C THR A 239 14.77 -1.59 -8.70
N LEU A 240 14.21 -2.78 -8.56
CA LEU A 240 14.51 -3.75 -7.49
C LEU A 240 16.01 -4.01 -7.33
N ASP A 241 16.57 -3.66 -6.16
CA ASP A 241 17.94 -4.00 -5.77
C ASP A 241 17.96 -5.03 -4.63
N PHE A 242 18.44 -6.24 -4.94
CA PHE A 242 18.49 -7.37 -4.02
C PHE A 242 19.66 -7.31 -3.02
N ALA A 243 20.66 -6.44 -3.26
CA ALA A 243 21.85 -6.35 -2.43
C ALA A 243 21.63 -5.52 -1.15
N VAL A 244 20.61 -4.65 -1.14
CA VAL A 244 20.32 -3.72 -0.04
C VAL A 244 19.18 -4.17 0.87
N ALA A 245 18.50 -5.27 0.54
CA ALA A 245 17.39 -5.78 1.34
C ALA A 245 17.84 -6.62 2.53
N ASP A 246 17.16 -6.40 3.66
CA ASP A 246 17.33 -7.17 4.88
C ASP A 246 16.83 -8.61 4.68
N GLU A 247 17.62 -9.58 5.14
CA GLU A 247 17.27 -11.00 5.13
C GLU A 247 16.72 -11.43 6.49
N TYR A 248 15.64 -12.21 6.46
CA TYR A 248 14.95 -12.74 7.62
C TYR A 248 14.93 -14.27 7.56
N GLU A 249 15.03 -14.94 8.71
CA GLU A 249 14.95 -16.41 8.89
C GLU A 249 13.75 -16.78 9.78
#